data_AF-A0A382D9R6-F1
#
_entry.id   AF-A0A382D9R6-F1
#
_cell.length_a   1.000
_cell.length_b   1.000
_cell.length_c   1.000
_cell.angle_alpha   90.00
_cell.angle_beta   90.00
_cell.angle_gamma   90.00
#
_symmetry.space_group_name_H-M   'P 1'
#
loop_
_entity.id
_entity.type
_entity.pdbx_description
1 polymer ?
#
loop_
_entity_poly.entity_id
_entity_poly.type
_entity_poly.pdbx_seq_one_letter_code
_entity_poly.pdbx_strand_id
1 'polypeptide(L)'
;MEVLAVTKGVRMSPQKVREMARQIQGMHAMEARALLGAVPRKSARLVAKTLKSAMANAENIADEWDADDLPKRISDLEQKVSSTNNKKTRRSSQTKIDAYQSFLDSTHKLDQTML
;
A
#
# COMPACT_ATOMS: atom_id res chain seq x y z
N MET A 1 -8.59 -0.65 6.22
CA MET A 1 -7.12 -0.83 6.16
C MET A 1 -6.49 0.21 5.25
N GLU A 2 -5.32 0.77 5.58
CA GLU A 2 -4.61 1.72 4.70
C GLU A 2 -3.55 1.00 3.84
N VAL A 3 -3.45 1.37 2.56
CA VAL A 3 -2.45 0.83 1.63
C VAL A 3 -1.48 1.93 1.22
N LEU A 4 -0.18 1.67 1.40
CA LEU A 4 0.88 2.63 1.11
C LEU A 4 1.72 2.19 -0.08
N ALA A 5 2.08 3.14 -0.95
CA ALA A 5 3.18 3.00 -1.89
C ALA A 5 4.11 4.21 -1.82
N VAL A 6 5.42 3.97 -1.80
CA VAL A 6 6.43 5.01 -1.68
C VAL A 6 7.46 4.88 -2.79
N THR A 7 7.59 5.89 -3.64
CA THR A 7 8.72 6.00 -4.57
C THR A 7 9.83 6.85 -3.95
N LYS A 8 10.99 6.23 -3.73
CA LYS A 8 12.17 6.87 -3.14
C LYS A 8 13.20 7.24 -4.22
N GLY A 9 14.06 8.22 -3.94
CA GLY A 9 15.17 8.59 -4.85
C GLY A 9 14.75 9.37 -6.11
N VAL A 10 13.61 10.05 -6.07
CA VAL A 10 13.10 10.82 -7.21
C VAL A 10 13.97 12.05 -7.47
N ARG A 11 14.42 12.22 -8.71
CA ARG A 11 15.22 13.37 -9.17
C ARG A 11 14.33 14.58 -9.50
N MET A 12 13.71 15.16 -8.48
CA MET A 12 12.90 16.38 -8.57
C MET A 12 12.84 17.12 -7.23
N SER A 13 12.73 18.46 -7.27
CA SER A 13 12.53 19.26 -6.05
C SER A 13 11.20 18.89 -5.37
N PRO A 14 11.17 18.76 -4.04
CA PRO A 14 9.96 18.44 -3.28
C PRO A 14 8.81 19.43 -3.54
N GLN A 15 9.11 20.71 -3.74
CA GLN A 15 8.10 21.74 -3.96
C GLN A 15 7.28 21.48 -5.24
N LYS A 16 7.95 21.09 -6.33
CA LYS A 16 7.31 20.80 -7.63
C LYS A 16 6.41 19.56 -7.59
N VAL A 17 6.74 18.59 -6.75
CA VAL A 17 5.94 17.37 -6.55
C VAL A 17 4.76 17.65 -5.62
N ARG A 18 4.98 18.41 -4.55
CA ARG A 18 3.96 18.75 -3.55
C ARG A 18 2.77 19.49 -4.15
N GLU A 19 3.01 20.35 -5.13
CA GLU A 19 1.95 21.03 -5.88
C GLU A 19 0.94 20.03 -6.47
N MET A 20 1.43 18.97 -7.13
CA MET A 20 0.57 17.92 -7.71
C MET A 20 -0.05 17.02 -6.64
N ALA A 21 0.71 16.67 -5.60
CA ALA A 21 0.22 15.82 -4.53
C ALA A 21 -0.95 16.47 -3.76
N ARG A 22 -0.93 17.80 -3.58
CA ARG A 22 -2.03 18.54 -2.95
C ARG A 22 -3.28 18.58 -3.81
N GLN A 23 -3.14 18.62 -5.14
CA GLN A 23 -4.30 18.65 -6.04
C GLN A 23 -5.11 17.36 -5.97
N ILE A 24 -4.45 16.20 -5.82
CA ILE A 24 -5.12 14.89 -5.76
C ILE A 24 -5.58 14.48 -4.35
N GLN A 25 -5.30 15.30 -3.34
CA GLN A 25 -5.60 14.94 -1.95
C GLN A 25 -7.11 14.95 -1.72
N GLY A 26 -7.66 13.82 -1.25
CA GLY A 26 -9.09 13.66 -0.98
C GLY A 26 -9.94 13.31 -2.22
N MET A 27 -9.33 13.22 -3.41
CA MET A 27 -10.00 12.75 -4.61
C MET A 27 -10.12 11.23 -4.63
N HIS A 28 -11.09 10.71 -5.39
CA HIS A 28 -11.18 9.27 -5.67
C HIS A 28 -9.96 8.80 -6.48
N ALA A 29 -9.50 7.56 -6.26
CA ALA A 29 -8.28 7.05 -6.90
C ALA A 29 -8.34 7.09 -8.44
N MET A 30 -9.46 6.63 -9.02
CA MET A 30 -9.70 6.73 -10.48
C MET A 30 -9.67 8.17 -11.01
N GLU A 31 -10.28 9.12 -10.29
CA GLU A 31 -10.33 10.52 -10.71
C GLU A 31 -8.94 11.16 -10.65
N ALA A 32 -8.21 10.93 -9.54
CA ALA A 32 -6.83 11.39 -9.38
C ALA A 32 -5.93 10.83 -10.48
N ARG A 33 -6.10 9.55 -10.86
CA ARG A 33 -5.34 8.92 -11.96
C ARG A 33 -5.64 9.60 -13.30
N ALA A 34 -6.90 9.91 -13.59
CA ALA A 34 -7.27 10.61 -14.82
C ALA A 34 -6.68 12.03 -14.87
N LEU A 35 -6.81 12.79 -13.78
CA LEU A 35 -6.25 14.14 -13.66
C LEU A 35 -4.73 14.14 -13.91
N LEU A 36 -4.00 13.27 -13.23
CA LEU A 36 -2.53 13.18 -13.37
C LEU A 36 -2.09 12.76 -14.78
N GLY A 37 -2.93 12.00 -15.50
CA GLY A 37 -2.69 11.61 -16.89
C GLY A 37 -2.85 12.76 -17.88
N ALA A 38 -3.73 13.71 -17.58
CA ALA A 38 -3.99 14.88 -18.43
C ALA A 38 -2.93 15.98 -18.28
N VAL A 39 -2.26 16.08 -17.13
CA VAL A 39 -1.29 17.15 -16.85
C VAL A 39 0.06 16.87 -17.52
N PRO A 40 0.56 17.73 -18.43
CA PRO A 40 1.81 17.52 -19.17
C PRO A 40 3.06 17.92 -18.35
N ARG A 41 3.12 17.55 -17.06
CA ARG A 41 4.25 17.85 -16.16
C ARG A 41 4.96 16.57 -15.73
N LYS A 42 6.30 16.63 -15.63
CA LYS A 42 7.12 15.51 -15.11
C LYS A 42 6.72 15.12 -13.68
N SER A 43 6.31 16.09 -12.84
CA SER A 43 5.80 15.83 -11.48
C SER A 43 4.56 14.95 -11.48
N ALA A 44 3.58 15.25 -12.35
CA ALA A 44 2.35 14.47 -12.48
C ALA A 44 2.65 13.01 -12.86
N ARG A 45 3.55 12.78 -13.82
CA ARG A 45 3.97 11.42 -14.22
C ARG A 45 4.59 10.61 -13.07
N LEU A 46 5.38 11.26 -12.21
CA LEU A 46 5.99 10.61 -11.06
C LEU A 46 4.94 10.23 -10.01
N VAL A 47 4.00 11.13 -9.73
CA VAL A 47 2.90 10.88 -8.79
C VAL A 47 1.91 9.84 -9.33
N ALA A 48 1.63 9.84 -10.64
CA ALA A 48 0.79 8.84 -11.28
C ALA A 48 1.37 7.43 -11.13
N LYS A 49 2.70 7.29 -11.23
CA LYS A 49 3.37 6.00 -11.04
C LYS A 49 3.23 5.50 -9.60
N THR A 50 3.37 6.38 -8.61
CA THR A 50 3.14 6.02 -7.20
C THR A 50 1.70 5.61 -6.94
N LEU A 51 0.74 6.37 -7.48
CA LEU A 51 -0.68 6.09 -7.32
C LEU A 51 -1.05 4.74 -7.94
N LYS A 52 -0.58 4.47 -9.15
CA LYS A 52 -0.77 3.17 -9.80
C LYS A 52 -0.23 2.01 -8.96
N SER A 53 0.94 2.18 -8.34
CA SER A 53 1.51 1.16 -7.45
C SER A 53 0.69 0.98 -6.17
N ALA A 54 0.12 2.04 -5.62
CA ALA A 54 -0.74 1.95 -4.43
C ALA A 54 -2.04 1.19 -4.74
N MET A 55 -2.67 1.48 -5.88
CA MET A 55 -3.86 0.76 -6.36
C MET A 55 -3.54 -0.73 -6.56
N ALA A 56 -2.45 -1.05 -7.25
CA ALA A 56 -2.05 -2.45 -7.45
C ALA A 56 -1.75 -3.20 -6.13
N ASN A 57 -1.19 -2.51 -5.12
CA ASN A 57 -1.00 -3.11 -3.80
C ASN A 57 -2.35 -3.39 -3.12
N ALA A 58 -3.33 -2.51 -3.29
CA ALA A 58 -4.67 -2.70 -2.73
C ALA A 58 -5.40 -3.84 -3.42
N GLU A 59 -5.34 -3.92 -4.76
CA GLU A 59 -5.84 -5.04 -5.56
C GLU A 59 -5.23 -6.37 -5.10
N ASN A 60 -3.90 -6.42 -4.97
CA ASN A 60 -3.21 -7.64 -4.52
C ASN A 60 -3.65 -8.10 -3.12
N ILE A 61 -3.87 -7.16 -2.19
CA ILE A 61 -4.38 -7.51 -0.86
C ILE A 61 -5.80 -8.06 -0.98
N ALA A 62 -6.68 -7.43 -1.77
CA ALA A 62 -8.05 -7.89 -1.95
C ALA A 62 -8.12 -9.30 -2.56
N ASP A 63 -7.23 -9.61 -3.51
CA ASP A 63 -7.22 -10.89 -4.21
C ASP A 63 -6.54 -12.02 -3.41
N GLU A 64 -5.44 -11.74 -2.71
CA GLU A 64 -4.62 -12.78 -2.05
C GLU A 64 -5.01 -13.06 -0.58
N TRP A 65 -5.66 -12.11 0.09
CA TRP A 65 -5.90 -12.19 1.53
C TRP A 65 -7.31 -12.68 1.82
N ASP A 66 -7.44 -14.00 1.95
CA ASP A 66 -8.65 -14.64 2.43
C ASP A 66 -8.74 -14.57 3.96
N ALA A 67 -9.88 -14.08 4.46
CA ALA A 67 -10.14 -13.89 5.89
C ALA A 67 -10.09 -15.21 6.67
N ASP A 68 -10.45 -16.33 6.03
CA ASP A 68 -10.51 -17.64 6.67
C ASP A 68 -9.11 -18.28 6.80
N ASP A 69 -8.20 -18.00 5.86
CA ASP A 69 -6.84 -18.56 5.84
C ASP A 69 -5.84 -17.71 6.65
N LEU A 70 -6.09 -16.41 6.79
CA LEU A 70 -5.19 -15.47 7.48
C LEU A 70 -4.82 -15.87 8.92
N PRO A 71 -5.74 -16.34 9.79
CA PRO A 71 -5.41 -16.78 11.15
C PRO A 71 -4.38 -17.92 11.18
N LYS A 72 -4.49 -18.86 10.22
CA LYS A 72 -3.53 -19.95 10.07
C LYS A 72 -2.16 -19.43 9.67
N ARG A 73 -2.11 -18.54 8.67
CA ARG A 73 -0.85 -17.88 8.23
C ARG A 73 -0.18 -17.10 9.36
N ILE A 74 -0.95 -16.45 10.23
CA ILE A 74 -0.44 -15.74 11.41
C ILE A 74 0.24 -16.74 12.37
N SER A 75 -0.44 -17.83 12.71
CA SER A 75 0.12 -18.86 13.61
C SER A 75 1.43 -19.44 13.08
N ASP A 76 1.49 -19.74 11.78
CA ASP A 76 2.70 -20.25 11.12
C ASP A 76 3.87 -19.24 11.20
N LEU A 77 3.57 -17.94 11.02
CA LEU A 77 4.57 -16.88 11.13
C LEU A 77 5.03 -16.65 12.58
N GLU A 78 4.15 -16.78 13.57
CA GLU A 78 4.49 -16.69 14.99
C GLU A 78 5.44 -17.81 15.40
N GLN A 79 5.16 -19.05 14.97
CA GLN A 79 6.06 -20.19 15.17
C GLN A 79 7.42 -19.96 14.50
N LYS A 80 7.45 -19.31 13.33
CA LYS A 80 8.70 -18.95 12.66
C LYS A 80 9.49 -17.87 13.41
N VAL A 81 8.82 -16.89 13.99
CA VAL A 81 9.46 -15.84 14.80
C VAL A 81 10.06 -16.44 16.08
N SER A 82 9.34 -17.35 16.75
CA SER A 82 9.81 -17.97 18.00
C SER A 82 11.00 -18.91 17.78
N SER A 83 11.00 -19.68 16.68
CA SER A 83 12.06 -20.65 16.37
C SER A 83 13.37 -20.06 15.83
N THR A 84 13.32 -18.87 15.22
CA THR A 84 14.47 -18.30 14.52
C THR A 84 15.25 -17.30 15.36
N ASN A 85 16.58 -17.48 15.45
CA ASN A 85 17.49 -16.51 16.11
C ASN A 85 17.92 -15.33 15.21
N ASN A 86 17.68 -15.41 13.90
CA ASN A 86 18.03 -14.35 12.97
C ASN A 86 17.10 -13.13 13.14
N LYS A 87 17.68 -12.00 13.56
CA LYS A 87 16.96 -10.75 13.81
C LYS A 87 16.21 -10.22 12.57
N LYS A 88 16.78 -10.38 11.37
CA LYS A 88 16.19 -9.84 10.12
C LYS A 88 14.92 -10.59 9.74
N THR A 89 14.94 -11.92 9.81
CA THR A 89 13.78 -12.76 9.48
C THR A 89 12.67 -12.61 10.50
N ARG A 90 12.99 -12.51 11.79
CA ARG A 90 12.02 -12.19 12.86
C ARG A 90 11.29 -10.89 12.57
N ARG A 91 12.03 -9.80 12.32
CA ARG A 91 11.44 -8.49 12.00
C ARG A 91 10.53 -8.54 10.78
N SER A 92 11.00 -9.14 9.68
CA SER A 92 10.19 -9.26 8.47
C SER A 92 8.91 -10.06 8.67
N SER A 93 8.96 -11.13 9.49
CA SER A 93 7.79 -11.97 9.76
C SER A 93 6.81 -11.24 10.67
N GLN A 94 7.31 -10.52 11.68
CA GLN A 94 6.50 -9.68 12.55
C GLN A 94 5.74 -8.61 11.76
N THR A 95 6.40 -7.90 10.85
CA THR A 95 5.73 -6.90 10.00
C THR A 95 4.60 -7.52 9.15
N LYS A 96 4.70 -8.79 8.76
CA LYS A 96 3.62 -9.48 8.06
C LYS A 96 2.47 -9.85 9.00
N ILE A 97 2.77 -10.33 10.21
CA ILE A 97 1.76 -10.62 11.24
C ILE A 97 0.97 -9.36 11.54
N ASP A 98 1.66 -8.24 11.79
CA ASP A 98 1.04 -6.95 12.09
C ASP A 98 0.13 -6.50 10.92
N ALA A 99 0.58 -6.70 9.67
CA ALA A 99 -0.21 -6.37 8.49
C ALA A 99 -1.47 -7.24 8.36
N TYR A 100 -1.37 -8.55 8.61
CA TYR A 100 -2.51 -9.48 8.58
C TYR A 100 -3.53 -9.18 9.69
N GLN A 101 -3.05 -8.93 10.91
CA GLN A 101 -3.90 -8.50 12.03
C GLN A 101 -4.60 -7.18 11.70
N SER A 102 -3.87 -6.18 11.18
CA SER A 102 -4.47 -4.90 10.79
C SER A 102 -5.57 -5.00 9.73
N PHE A 103 -5.51 -6.02 8.85
CA PHE A 103 -6.56 -6.29 7.88
C PHE A 103 -7.79 -6.92 8.52
N LEU A 104 -7.59 -7.95 9.35
CA LEU A 104 -8.66 -8.63 10.08
C LEU A 104 -9.41 -7.68 11.02
N ASP A 105 -8.68 -6.78 11.68
CA ASP A 105 -9.23 -5.81 12.64
C ASP A 105 -9.94 -4.62 11.98
N SER A 106 -9.73 -4.40 10.67
CA SER A 106 -10.24 -3.19 10.02
C SER A 106 -11.74 -3.24 9.71
N THR A 107 -12.47 -2.19 10.09
CA THR A 107 -13.92 -2.05 9.89
C THR A 107 -14.32 -1.90 8.42
N HIS A 108 -13.47 -1.24 7.63
CA HIS A 108 -13.56 -1.21 6.17
C HIS A 108 -12.54 -2.20 5.60
N LYS A 109 -12.98 -3.43 5.38
CA LYS A 109 -12.34 -4.35 4.43
C LYS A 109 -12.28 -3.64 3.08
N LEU A 110 -11.22 -3.84 2.30
CA LEU A 110 -11.00 -3.11 1.03
C LEU A 110 -12.19 -3.35 0.08
N ASP A 111 -13.18 -2.47 0.13
CA ASP A 111 -14.36 -2.54 -0.71
C ASP A 111 -13.93 -2.20 -2.13
N GLN A 112 -14.10 -3.14 -3.05
CA GLN A 112 -13.72 -2.98 -4.47
C GLN A 112 -14.42 -1.78 -5.14
N THR A 113 -15.52 -1.31 -4.56
CA THR A 113 -16.32 -0.17 -5.03
C THR A 113 -15.62 1.19 -4.84
N MET A 114 -14.54 1.25 -4.06
CA MET A 114 -13.81 2.49 -3.73
C MET A 114 -12.45 2.63 -4.45
N LEU A 115 -12.14 1.71 -5.38
CA LEU A 115 -10.91 1.72 -6.19
C LEU A 115 -11.11 2.43 -7.53
#